data_AF-H2KQ19-F1
#
_entry.id   AF-H2KQ19-F1
#
_cell.length_a   1.000
_cell.length_b   1.000
_cell.length_c   1.000
_cell.angle_alpha   90.00
_cell.angle_beta   90.00
_cell.angle_gamma   90.00
#
_symmetry.space_group_name_H-M   'P 1'
#
loop_
_entity.id
_entity.type
_entity.pdbx_description
1 polymer ?
#
loop_
_entity_poly.entity_id
_entity_poly.type
_entity_poly.pdbx_seq_one_letter_code
_entity_poly.pdbx_strand_id
1 'polypeptide(L)'
;VKVNGANQEMLAAACEQFLGKTVAEIRDVAKETLEGHQRAIMGNMTVEEIYQDRKKFSKAVFEVASSDLVNMGISVVSYTLKDIKDDEGYLESLGLARTAQVKRDARIGEAEARRDAGIREAEAEQKRVAGRLLNDVEIAKAKRDFELQNAGYEKEVQARKAESEMAYELQAAKTRQKIKEEEMQIAVLERTQQIQVEELENVRQERHLDATVRKPAEAERFRLERLAEAERMRLTAEAEAEAESIRLKGLAEAEAMEAVAKAEAEQMMKKAEAWQAYKGAAKLDMVLEALPKIAAEVSAPLSECGRVTMVSTGDGEIGISKLTGEVLTLMARLPQVVQSMTGIDVGKAMQTT
;
A
#
# COMPACT_ATOMS: atom_id res chain seq x y z
N VAL A 1 67.79 93.90 -66.67
CA VAL A 1 67.77 95.35 -66.98
C VAL A 1 68.08 95.55 -68.47
N LYS A 2 67.44 96.49 -69.16
CA LYS A 2 67.64 96.81 -70.58
C LYS A 2 67.60 98.33 -70.79
N VAL A 3 68.42 98.88 -71.68
CA VAL A 3 68.28 100.29 -72.10
C VAL A 3 67.14 100.40 -73.10
N ASN A 4 66.16 101.26 -72.83
CA ASN A 4 64.97 101.35 -73.67
C ASN A 4 65.18 102.33 -74.82
N GLY A 5 65.40 101.82 -76.04
CA GLY A 5 65.54 102.64 -77.25
C GLY A 5 64.21 103.09 -77.87
N ALA A 6 63.06 102.70 -77.31
CA ALA A 6 61.75 103.05 -77.85
C ALA A 6 61.23 104.42 -77.37
N ASN A 7 61.75 104.93 -76.25
CA ASN A 7 61.37 106.25 -75.74
C ASN A 7 62.56 107.22 -75.93
N GLN A 8 62.34 108.28 -76.70
CA GLN A 8 63.38 109.23 -77.08
C GLN A 8 63.95 110.00 -75.87
N GLU A 9 63.14 110.22 -74.84
CA GLU A 9 63.56 110.85 -73.58
C GLU A 9 64.47 109.94 -72.76
N MET A 10 64.11 108.66 -72.61
CA MET A 10 64.96 107.66 -71.92
C MET A 10 66.28 107.44 -72.65
N LEU A 11 66.25 107.44 -73.99
CA LEU A 11 67.45 107.30 -74.80
C LEU A 11 68.37 108.51 -74.64
N ALA A 12 67.82 109.73 -74.60
CA ALA A 12 68.60 110.95 -74.37
C ALA A 12 69.27 110.93 -72.98
N ALA A 13 68.52 110.59 -71.93
CA ALA A 13 69.05 110.47 -70.57
C ALA A 13 70.13 109.37 -70.44
N ALA A 14 69.93 108.22 -71.09
CA ALA A 14 70.95 107.17 -71.13
C ALA A 14 72.20 107.62 -71.89
N CYS A 15 72.05 108.32 -73.01
CA CYS A 15 73.18 108.88 -73.74
C CYS A 15 73.92 109.92 -72.89
N GLU A 16 73.24 110.85 -72.23
CA GLU A 16 73.89 111.84 -71.37
C GLU A 16 74.68 111.19 -70.21
N GLN A 17 74.11 110.16 -69.58
CA GLN A 17 74.70 109.51 -68.41
C GLN A 17 75.80 108.49 -68.74
N PHE A 18 75.75 107.87 -69.92
CA PHE A 18 76.58 106.72 -70.29
C PHE A 18 77.41 106.89 -71.57
N LEU A 19 77.34 108.03 -72.28
CA LEU A 19 78.19 108.28 -73.44
C LEU A 19 79.68 108.26 -73.04
N GLY A 20 80.46 107.40 -73.70
CA GLY A 20 81.89 107.22 -73.42
C GLY A 20 82.20 106.19 -72.33
N LYS A 21 81.20 105.64 -71.63
CA LYS A 21 81.40 104.54 -70.67
C LYS A 21 81.37 103.18 -71.33
N THR A 22 82.12 102.24 -70.77
CA THR A 22 82.11 100.83 -71.16
C THR A 22 80.86 100.13 -70.62
N VAL A 23 80.50 99.00 -71.23
CA VAL A 23 79.36 98.17 -70.78
C VAL A 23 79.55 97.68 -69.34
N ALA A 24 80.79 97.48 -68.88
CA ALA A 24 81.10 97.10 -67.51
C ALA A 24 80.73 98.23 -66.53
N GLU A 25 81.16 99.46 -66.81
CA GLU A 25 80.85 100.62 -65.97
C GLU A 25 79.35 100.91 -65.92
N ILE A 26 78.62 100.75 -67.04
CA ILE A 26 77.16 100.88 -67.08
C ILE A 26 76.49 99.81 -66.21
N ARG A 27 77.00 98.57 -66.25
CA ARG A 27 76.50 97.48 -65.40
C ARG A 27 76.74 97.77 -63.93
N ASP A 28 77.91 98.30 -63.57
CA ASP A 28 78.27 98.58 -62.19
C ASP A 28 77.40 99.70 -61.60
N VAL A 29 77.14 100.78 -62.36
CA VAL A 29 76.22 101.85 -61.93
C VAL A 29 74.80 101.33 -61.73
N ALA A 30 74.29 100.50 -62.65
CA ALA A 30 72.97 99.90 -62.52
C ALA A 30 72.89 98.93 -61.33
N LYS A 31 73.97 98.19 -61.06
CA LYS A 31 74.08 97.25 -59.94
C LYS A 31 74.11 98.01 -58.61
N GLU A 32 74.94 99.04 -58.48
CA GLU A 32 75.06 99.85 -57.27
C GLU A 32 73.73 100.53 -56.91
N THR A 33 73.01 101.04 -57.91
CA THR A 33 71.68 101.63 -57.73
C THR A 33 70.67 100.59 -57.23
N LEU A 34 70.64 99.39 -57.84
CA LEU A 34 69.75 98.30 -57.40
C LEU A 34 70.09 97.82 -55.99
N GLU A 35 71.37 97.70 -55.66
CA GLU A 35 71.84 97.31 -54.31
C GLU A 35 71.50 98.37 -53.26
N GLY A 36 71.60 99.66 -53.62
CA GLY A 36 71.18 100.78 -52.77
C GLY A 36 69.70 100.68 -52.39
N HIS A 37 68.82 100.53 -53.38
CA HIS A 37 67.38 100.36 -53.16
C HIS A 37 67.06 99.06 -52.41
N GLN A 38 67.72 97.95 -52.75
CA GLN A 38 67.57 96.69 -52.03
C GLN A 38 67.91 96.84 -50.54
N ARG A 39 69.03 97.51 -50.23
CA ARG A 39 69.45 97.76 -48.84
C ARG A 39 68.47 98.66 -48.10
N ALA A 40 67.93 99.69 -48.75
CA ALA A 40 66.93 100.58 -48.16
C ALA A 40 65.63 99.84 -47.80
N ILE A 41 65.12 98.99 -48.70
CA ILE A 41 63.93 98.18 -48.43
C ILE A 41 64.20 97.14 -47.33
N MET A 42 65.38 96.53 -47.31
CA MET A 42 65.80 95.63 -46.22
C MET A 42 65.84 96.32 -44.85
N GLY A 43 66.15 97.62 -44.80
CA GLY A 43 66.13 98.39 -43.55
C GLY A 43 64.73 98.65 -42.98
N ASN A 44 63.69 98.60 -43.81
CA ASN A 44 62.30 98.89 -43.42
C ASN A 44 61.46 97.61 -43.17
N MET A 45 61.96 96.43 -43.51
CA MET A 45 61.25 95.15 -43.36
C MET A 45 62.00 94.23 -42.38
N THR A 46 61.27 93.41 -41.61
CA THR A 46 61.92 92.41 -40.76
C THR A 46 62.36 91.19 -41.56
N VAL A 47 63.32 90.43 -41.01
CA VAL A 47 63.86 89.21 -41.64
C VAL A 47 62.75 88.18 -41.88
N GLU A 48 61.78 88.07 -40.97
CA GLU A 48 60.64 87.16 -41.08
C GLU A 48 59.70 87.57 -42.21
N GLU A 49 59.41 88.86 -42.37
CA GLU A 49 58.54 89.33 -43.45
C GLU A 49 59.16 89.07 -44.83
N ILE A 50 60.48 89.31 -44.96
CA ILE A 50 61.21 89.05 -46.21
C ILE A 50 61.24 87.53 -46.50
N TYR A 51 61.39 86.71 -45.46
CA TYR A 51 61.45 85.25 -45.59
C TYR A 51 60.08 84.63 -45.92
N GLN A 52 59.00 85.11 -45.27
CA GLN A 52 57.63 84.63 -45.46
C GLN A 52 57.03 85.11 -46.78
N ASP A 53 57.25 86.38 -47.16
CA ASP A 53 56.69 86.97 -48.37
C ASP A 53 57.76 87.62 -49.26
N ARG A 54 58.50 86.74 -49.95
CA ARG A 54 59.54 87.12 -50.93
C ARG A 54 58.98 87.93 -52.10
N LYS A 55 57.69 87.77 -52.42
CA LYS A 55 57.06 88.48 -53.54
C LYS A 55 56.80 89.93 -53.18
N LYS A 56 56.31 90.20 -51.97
CA LYS A 56 56.14 91.56 -51.45
C LYS A 56 57.45 92.32 -51.44
N PHE A 57 58.53 91.72 -50.93
CA PHE A 57 59.87 92.31 -50.96
C PHE A 57 60.35 92.59 -52.40
N SER A 58 60.27 91.59 -53.30
CA SER A 58 60.72 91.75 -54.69
C SER A 58 59.95 92.83 -55.44
N LYS A 59 58.65 92.98 -55.16
CA LYS A 59 57.80 94.02 -55.74
C LYS A 59 58.18 95.42 -55.23
N ALA A 60 58.43 95.57 -53.93
CA ALA A 60 58.83 96.84 -53.34
C ALA A 60 60.18 97.33 -53.89
N VAL A 61 61.18 96.45 -53.99
CA VAL A 61 62.49 96.80 -54.59
C VAL A 61 62.33 97.13 -56.07
N PHE A 62 61.51 96.37 -56.80
CA PHE A 62 61.25 96.63 -58.21
C PHE A 62 60.61 98.00 -58.45
N GLU A 63 59.62 98.40 -57.65
CA GLU A 63 58.89 99.66 -57.82
C GLU A 63 59.78 100.88 -57.59
N VAL A 64 60.54 100.89 -56.49
CA VAL A 64 61.44 101.99 -56.15
C VAL A 64 62.62 102.07 -57.13
N ALA A 65 63.25 100.93 -57.45
CA ALA A 65 64.38 100.93 -58.37
C ALA A 65 63.98 101.21 -59.83
N SER A 66 62.76 100.83 -60.24
CA SER A 66 62.28 101.13 -61.60
C SER A 66 62.11 102.62 -61.81
N SER A 67 61.59 103.35 -60.81
CA SER A 67 61.44 104.81 -60.91
C SER A 67 62.78 105.52 -61.09
N ASP A 68 63.81 105.07 -60.38
CA ASP A 68 65.14 105.70 -60.40
C ASP A 68 65.96 105.30 -61.63
N LEU A 69 65.92 104.03 -62.03
CA LEU A 69 66.60 103.56 -63.24
C LEU A 69 65.99 104.14 -64.52
N VAL A 70 64.69 104.44 -64.54
CA VAL A 70 64.04 105.11 -65.67
C VAL A 70 64.62 106.50 -65.91
N ASN A 71 64.96 107.24 -64.84
CA ASN A 71 65.61 108.55 -64.95
C ASN A 71 67.03 108.45 -65.56
N MET A 72 67.69 107.30 -65.41
CA MET A 72 68.96 106.99 -66.09
C MET A 72 68.77 106.38 -67.48
N GLY A 73 67.54 106.28 -67.99
CA GLY A 73 67.23 105.67 -69.29
C GLY A 73 67.30 104.14 -69.32
N ILE A 74 67.26 103.52 -68.14
CA ILE A 74 67.36 102.09 -67.93
C ILE A 74 66.00 101.50 -67.50
N SER A 75 65.53 100.44 -68.16
CA SER A 75 64.32 99.72 -67.76
C SER A 75 64.62 98.38 -67.06
N VAL A 76 63.96 98.15 -65.92
CA VAL A 76 64.00 96.88 -65.21
C VAL A 76 62.93 95.97 -65.79
N VAL A 77 63.33 94.80 -66.30
CA VAL A 77 62.40 93.81 -66.88
C VAL A 77 61.76 92.96 -65.79
N SER A 78 62.56 92.52 -64.83
CA SER A 78 62.12 91.75 -63.67
C SER A 78 63.17 91.82 -62.58
N TYR A 79 62.72 91.66 -61.33
CA TYR A 79 63.55 91.49 -60.16
C TYR A 79 63.05 90.27 -59.39
N THR A 80 63.92 89.30 -59.16
CA THR A 80 63.61 88.10 -58.38
C THR A 80 64.71 87.83 -57.38
N LEU A 81 64.31 87.52 -56.15
CA LEU A 81 65.24 87.15 -55.10
C LEU A 81 65.68 85.70 -55.28
N LYS A 82 66.99 85.46 -55.37
CA LYS A 82 67.54 84.12 -55.58
C LYS A 82 67.59 83.31 -54.28
N ASP A 83 68.24 83.86 -53.25
CA ASP A 83 68.42 83.20 -51.97
C ASP A 83 68.54 84.22 -50.84
N ILE A 84 68.17 83.83 -49.62
CA ILE A 84 68.35 84.63 -48.40
C ILE A 84 69.13 83.76 -47.44
N LYS A 85 70.31 84.24 -47.04
CA LYS A 85 71.16 83.56 -46.07
C LYS A 85 71.40 84.50 -44.90
N ASP A 86 71.57 83.89 -43.74
CA ASP A 86 71.96 84.54 -42.51
C ASP A 86 73.21 83.84 -41.99
N ASP A 87 74.17 84.63 -41.51
CA ASP A 87 75.46 84.14 -41.02
C ASP A 87 75.35 83.61 -39.57
N GLU A 88 74.39 84.13 -38.79
CA GLU A 88 74.17 83.78 -37.37
C GLU A 88 73.18 82.62 -37.17
N GLY A 89 72.61 82.06 -38.25
CA GLY A 89 71.74 80.87 -38.19
C GLY A 89 70.33 81.09 -37.61
N TYR A 90 69.85 82.33 -37.55
CA TYR A 90 68.52 82.70 -37.04
C TYR A 90 67.39 82.03 -37.84
N LEU A 91 67.49 82.05 -39.17
CA LEU A 91 66.49 81.46 -40.07
C LEU A 91 66.35 79.93 -39.89
N GLU A 92 67.46 79.25 -39.63
CA GLU A 92 67.46 77.80 -39.37
C GLU A 92 66.75 77.49 -38.04
N SER A 93 67.07 78.27 -37.00
CA SER A 93 66.44 78.16 -35.68
C SER A 93 64.92 78.40 -35.74
N LEU A 94 64.47 79.37 -36.54
CA LEU A 94 63.04 79.65 -36.77
C LEU A 94 62.34 78.44 -37.43
N GLY A 95 62.98 77.81 -38.40
CA GLY A 95 62.46 76.61 -39.07
C GLY A 95 62.35 75.40 -38.12
N LEU A 96 63.34 75.22 -37.24
CA LEU A 96 63.32 74.15 -36.23
C LEU A 96 62.17 74.34 -35.23
N ALA A 97 61.98 75.55 -34.70
CA ALA A 97 60.91 75.86 -33.76
C ALA A 97 59.52 75.61 -34.39
N ARG A 98 59.30 76.07 -35.63
CA ARG A 98 58.05 75.86 -36.34
C ARG A 98 57.78 74.39 -36.61
N THR A 99 58.81 73.63 -37.01
CA THR A 99 58.70 72.19 -37.26
C THR A 99 58.37 71.42 -35.98
N ALA A 100 58.99 71.79 -34.85
CA ALA A 100 58.71 71.18 -33.55
C ALA A 100 57.27 71.47 -33.08
N GLN A 101 56.76 72.69 -33.31
CA GLN A 101 55.38 73.05 -33.02
C GLN A 101 54.40 72.21 -33.85
N VAL A 102 54.57 72.16 -35.18
CA VAL A 102 53.69 71.37 -36.05
C VAL A 102 53.69 69.88 -35.68
N LYS A 103 54.86 69.31 -35.35
CA LYS A 103 54.96 67.92 -34.87
C LYS A 103 54.30 67.70 -33.50
N ARG A 104 54.28 68.71 -32.63
CA ARG A 104 53.58 68.63 -31.34
C ARG A 104 52.07 68.64 -31.57
N ASP A 105 51.58 69.58 -32.35
CA ASP A 105 50.15 69.74 -32.64
C ASP A 105 49.61 68.51 -33.37
N ALA A 106 50.35 67.96 -34.32
CA ALA A 106 50.00 66.71 -34.99
C ALA A 106 49.89 65.52 -34.01
N ARG A 107 50.83 65.39 -33.06
CA ARG A 107 50.79 64.33 -32.04
C ARG A 107 49.62 64.50 -31.07
N ILE A 108 49.28 65.74 -30.70
CA ILE A 108 48.11 66.03 -29.86
C ILE A 108 46.84 65.63 -30.61
N GLY A 109 46.69 66.05 -31.87
CA GLY A 109 45.54 65.69 -32.69
C GLY A 109 45.38 64.19 -32.89
N GLU A 110 46.48 63.46 -33.13
CA GLU A 110 46.46 61.99 -33.22
C GLU A 110 46.01 61.34 -31.90
N ALA A 111 46.53 61.81 -30.76
CA ALA A 111 46.19 61.28 -29.45
C ALA A 111 44.71 61.55 -29.08
N GLU A 112 44.19 62.72 -29.41
CA GLU A 112 42.78 63.08 -29.21
C GLU A 112 41.87 62.25 -30.11
N ALA A 113 42.17 62.14 -31.40
CA ALA A 113 41.40 61.31 -32.33
C ALA A 113 41.38 59.84 -31.90
N ARG A 114 42.52 59.32 -31.42
CA ARG A 114 42.62 57.95 -30.90
C ARG A 114 41.82 57.76 -29.61
N ARG A 115 41.85 58.73 -28.70
CA ARG A 115 41.04 58.70 -27.47
C ARG A 115 39.55 58.68 -27.80
N ASP A 116 39.09 59.56 -28.69
CA ASP A 116 37.69 59.67 -29.06
C ASP A 116 37.18 58.45 -29.83
N ALA A 117 38.04 57.86 -30.68
CA ALA A 117 37.75 56.59 -31.32
C ALA A 117 37.59 55.47 -30.28
N GLY A 118 38.53 55.37 -29.32
CA GLY A 118 38.46 54.36 -28.26
C GLY A 118 37.24 54.49 -27.35
N ILE A 119 36.82 55.72 -27.00
CA ILE A 119 35.60 55.96 -26.22
C ILE A 119 34.37 55.50 -27.00
N ARG A 120 34.25 55.89 -28.28
CA ARG A 120 33.12 55.49 -29.12
C ARG A 120 33.06 53.98 -29.34
N GLU A 121 34.21 53.34 -29.52
CA GLU A 121 34.30 51.88 -29.66
C GLU A 121 33.88 51.18 -28.36
N ALA A 122 34.37 51.65 -27.19
CA ALA A 122 33.98 51.09 -25.90
C ALA A 122 32.48 51.26 -25.62
N GLU A 123 31.89 52.41 -25.93
CA GLU A 123 30.44 52.63 -25.79
C GLU A 123 29.62 51.75 -26.73
N ALA A 124 30.05 51.61 -27.99
CA ALA A 124 29.40 50.75 -28.96
C ALA A 124 29.45 49.28 -28.52
N GLU A 125 30.60 48.83 -28.00
CA GLU A 125 30.80 47.49 -27.47
C GLU A 125 29.94 47.25 -26.22
N GLN A 126 29.89 48.20 -25.28
CA GLN A 126 29.01 48.11 -24.12
C GLN A 126 27.54 47.97 -24.53
N LYS A 127 27.06 48.78 -25.48
CA LYS A 127 25.70 48.68 -26.02
C LYS A 127 25.46 47.33 -26.70
N ARG A 128 26.42 46.82 -27.48
CA ARG A 128 26.35 45.53 -28.15
C ARG A 128 26.24 44.38 -27.15
N VAL A 129 27.07 44.37 -26.12
CA VAL A 129 27.07 43.36 -25.06
C VAL A 129 25.78 43.44 -24.25
N ALA A 130 25.34 44.62 -23.86
CA ALA A 130 24.07 44.81 -23.15
C ALA A 130 22.88 44.28 -23.97
N GLY A 131 22.83 44.59 -25.27
CA GLY A 131 21.80 44.05 -26.17
C GLY A 131 21.83 42.53 -26.28
N ARG A 132 23.02 41.92 -26.37
CA ARG A 132 23.18 40.46 -26.37
C ARG A 132 22.69 39.85 -25.05
N LEU A 133 23.09 40.39 -23.91
CA LEU A 133 22.67 39.90 -22.59
C LEU A 133 21.15 40.00 -22.40
N LEU A 134 20.52 41.09 -22.86
CA LEU A 134 19.06 41.23 -22.84
C LEU A 134 18.38 40.14 -23.68
N ASN A 135 18.86 39.92 -24.91
CA ASN A 135 18.34 38.84 -25.75
C ASN A 135 18.54 37.46 -25.11
N ASP A 136 19.71 37.20 -24.49
CA ASP A 136 19.98 35.94 -23.82
C ASP A 136 19.05 35.71 -22.62
N VAL A 137 18.74 36.76 -21.86
CA VAL A 137 17.75 36.71 -20.76
C VAL A 137 16.36 36.38 -21.29
N GLU A 138 15.92 37.00 -22.38
CA GLU A 138 14.61 36.73 -22.98
C GLU A 138 14.53 35.32 -23.56
N ILE A 139 15.58 34.83 -24.21
CA ILE A 139 15.68 33.43 -24.66
C ILE A 139 15.61 32.46 -23.48
N ALA A 140 16.33 32.74 -22.39
CA ALA A 140 16.33 31.90 -21.20
C ALA A 140 14.95 31.88 -20.52
N LYS A 141 14.27 33.02 -20.43
CA LYS A 141 12.88 33.09 -19.93
C LYS A 141 11.93 32.28 -20.81
N ALA A 142 11.98 32.47 -22.13
CA ALA A 142 11.13 31.73 -23.06
C ALA A 142 11.35 30.21 -22.97
N LYS A 143 12.61 29.76 -22.84
CA LYS A 143 12.94 28.35 -22.61
C LYS A 143 12.37 27.83 -21.30
N ARG A 144 12.57 28.55 -20.19
CA ARG A 144 12.03 28.17 -18.89
C ARG A 144 10.51 28.06 -18.92
N ASP A 145 9.84 29.02 -19.54
CA ASP A 145 8.38 29.04 -19.61
C ASP A 145 7.85 27.90 -20.51
N PHE A 146 8.54 27.61 -21.61
CA PHE A 146 8.27 26.44 -22.45
C PHE A 146 8.45 25.13 -21.67
N GLU A 147 9.55 24.97 -20.92
CA GLU A 147 9.81 23.78 -20.11
C GLU A 147 8.76 23.62 -19.00
N LEU A 148 8.34 24.71 -18.35
CA LEU A 148 7.27 24.69 -17.35
C LEU A 148 5.93 24.28 -17.95
N GLN A 149 5.58 24.81 -19.12
CA GLN A 149 4.36 24.39 -19.84
C GLN A 149 4.42 22.92 -20.25
N ASN A 150 5.56 22.47 -20.80
CA ASN A 150 5.74 21.08 -21.19
C ASN A 150 5.64 20.14 -19.98
N ALA A 151 6.29 20.46 -18.86
CA ALA A 151 6.16 19.69 -17.62
C ALA A 151 4.72 19.68 -17.08
N GLY A 152 3.98 20.79 -17.24
CA GLY A 152 2.55 20.86 -16.93
C GLY A 152 1.72 19.90 -17.78
N TYR A 153 1.92 19.91 -19.10
CA TYR A 153 1.23 19.00 -20.03
C TYR A 153 1.61 17.54 -19.80
N GLU A 154 2.88 17.23 -19.57
CA GLU A 154 3.33 15.88 -19.24
C GLU A 154 2.66 15.38 -17.97
N LYS A 155 2.58 16.21 -16.92
CA LYS A 155 1.86 15.86 -15.69
C LYS A 155 0.39 15.56 -15.96
N GLU A 156 -0.29 16.37 -16.78
CA GLU A 156 -1.70 16.13 -17.14
C GLU A 156 -1.86 14.84 -17.95
N VAL A 157 -1.00 14.61 -18.95
CA VAL A 157 -1.00 13.39 -19.78
C VAL A 157 -0.77 12.16 -18.91
N GLN A 158 0.20 12.20 -17.99
CA GLN A 158 0.49 11.10 -17.09
C GLN A 158 -0.65 10.85 -16.09
N ALA A 159 -1.26 11.91 -15.56
CA ALA A 159 -2.44 11.77 -14.71
C ALA A 159 -3.59 11.07 -15.44
N ARG A 160 -3.90 11.50 -16.67
CA ARG A 160 -4.95 10.85 -17.49
C ARG A 160 -4.62 9.42 -17.91
N LYS A 161 -3.35 9.12 -18.19
CA LYS A 161 -2.89 7.75 -18.44
C LYS A 161 -3.08 6.87 -17.20
N ALA A 162 -2.63 7.33 -16.03
CA ALA A 162 -2.80 6.60 -14.77
C ALA A 162 -4.29 6.39 -14.43
N GLU A 163 -5.14 7.40 -14.63
CA GLU A 163 -6.60 7.25 -14.49
C GLU A 163 -7.18 6.21 -15.47
N SER A 164 -6.72 6.22 -16.72
CA SER A 164 -7.16 5.26 -17.74
C SER A 164 -6.71 3.83 -17.42
N GLU A 165 -5.47 3.67 -16.94
CA GLU A 165 -4.92 2.38 -16.48
C GLU A 165 -5.70 1.87 -15.26
N MET A 166 -5.93 2.71 -14.26
CA MET A 166 -6.75 2.36 -13.10
C MET A 166 -8.19 2.00 -13.49
N ALA A 167 -8.78 2.72 -14.45
CA ALA A 167 -10.12 2.40 -14.96
C ALA A 167 -10.14 1.05 -15.68
N TYR A 168 -9.10 0.74 -16.46
CA TYR A 168 -8.96 -0.56 -17.12
C TYR A 168 -8.79 -1.69 -16.10
N GLU A 169 -7.91 -1.52 -15.10
CA GLU A 169 -7.71 -2.47 -14.02
C GLU A 169 -8.98 -2.69 -13.20
N LEU A 170 -9.70 -1.62 -12.86
CA LEU A 170 -10.98 -1.68 -12.15
C LEU A 170 -12.02 -2.44 -12.97
N GLN A 171 -12.10 -2.19 -14.29
CA GLN A 171 -13.03 -2.89 -15.16
C GLN A 171 -12.66 -4.38 -15.31
N ALA A 172 -11.37 -4.69 -15.41
CA ALA A 172 -10.88 -6.07 -15.42
C ALA A 172 -11.21 -6.79 -14.09
N ALA A 173 -11.03 -6.13 -12.95
CA ALA A 173 -11.38 -6.65 -11.64
C ALA A 173 -12.90 -6.89 -11.49
N LYS A 174 -13.74 -5.92 -11.90
CA LYS A 174 -15.21 -6.09 -11.94
C LYS A 174 -15.63 -7.25 -12.82
N THR A 175 -15.00 -7.40 -13.99
CA THR A 175 -15.29 -8.49 -14.91
C THR A 175 -14.88 -9.84 -14.31
N ARG A 176 -13.71 -9.93 -13.66
CA ARG A 176 -13.30 -11.12 -12.91
C ARG A 176 -14.25 -11.45 -11.76
N GLN A 177 -14.73 -10.44 -11.04
CA GLN A 177 -15.72 -10.64 -9.98
C GLN A 177 -17.01 -11.23 -10.53
N LYS A 178 -17.54 -10.68 -11.63
CA LYS A 178 -18.72 -11.22 -12.32
C LYS A 178 -18.50 -12.65 -12.80
N ILE A 179 -17.33 -12.95 -13.39
CA ILE A 179 -16.99 -14.32 -13.80
C ILE A 179 -17.00 -15.26 -12.60
N LYS A 180 -16.39 -14.87 -11.47
CA LYS A 180 -16.44 -15.67 -10.23
C LYS A 180 -17.85 -15.85 -9.67
N GLU A 181 -18.67 -14.81 -9.72
CA GLU A 181 -20.08 -14.90 -9.30
C GLU A 181 -20.85 -15.91 -10.17
N GLU A 182 -20.67 -15.86 -11.49
CA GLU A 182 -21.26 -16.84 -12.43
C GLU A 182 -20.68 -18.25 -12.23
N GLU A 183 -19.37 -18.40 -12.06
CA GLU A 183 -18.72 -19.69 -11.73
C GLU A 183 -19.27 -20.27 -10.43
N MET A 184 -19.50 -19.45 -9.40
CA MET A 184 -20.08 -19.88 -8.15
C MET A 184 -21.56 -20.25 -8.30
N GLN A 185 -22.32 -19.55 -9.15
CA GLN A 185 -23.69 -19.95 -9.48
C GLN A 185 -23.73 -21.30 -10.20
N ILE A 186 -22.82 -21.53 -11.14
CA ILE A 186 -22.65 -22.83 -11.81
C ILE A 186 -22.31 -23.91 -10.76
N ALA A 187 -21.36 -23.66 -9.86
CA ALA A 187 -20.98 -24.59 -8.82
C ALA A 187 -22.13 -24.90 -7.83
N VAL A 188 -22.94 -23.89 -7.47
CA VAL A 188 -24.17 -24.08 -6.67
C VAL A 188 -25.17 -24.94 -7.44
N LEU A 189 -25.38 -24.67 -8.73
CA LEU A 189 -26.30 -25.43 -9.57
C LEU A 189 -25.83 -26.89 -9.71
N GLU A 190 -24.55 -27.13 -10.02
CA GLU A 190 -23.94 -28.46 -10.06
C GLU A 190 -24.11 -29.19 -8.72
N ARG A 191 -23.87 -28.50 -7.59
CA ARG A 191 -24.03 -29.10 -6.26
C ARG A 191 -25.49 -29.39 -5.93
N THR A 192 -26.42 -28.52 -6.30
CA THR A 192 -27.86 -28.80 -6.16
C THR A 192 -28.29 -29.97 -7.02
N GLN A 193 -27.73 -30.11 -8.23
CA GLN A 193 -28.01 -31.25 -9.11
C GLN A 193 -27.42 -32.54 -8.55
N GLN A 194 -26.22 -32.50 -7.96
CA GLN A 194 -25.62 -33.63 -7.23
C GLN A 194 -26.49 -34.05 -6.05
N ILE A 195 -26.94 -33.11 -5.21
CA ILE A 195 -27.85 -33.40 -4.10
C ILE A 195 -29.12 -34.05 -4.63
N GLN A 196 -29.71 -33.55 -5.72
CA GLN A 196 -30.90 -34.17 -6.32
C GLN A 196 -30.63 -35.61 -6.81
N VAL A 197 -29.46 -35.87 -7.41
CA VAL A 197 -29.08 -37.22 -7.83
C VAL A 197 -28.88 -38.13 -6.62
N GLU A 198 -28.16 -37.67 -5.59
CA GLU A 198 -27.97 -38.39 -4.33
C GLU A 198 -29.31 -38.66 -3.61
N GLU A 199 -30.24 -37.72 -3.63
CA GLU A 199 -31.57 -37.85 -3.04
C GLU A 199 -32.40 -38.89 -3.81
N LEU A 200 -32.33 -38.89 -5.15
CA LEU A 200 -32.93 -39.94 -6.00
C LEU A 200 -32.27 -41.32 -5.78
N GLU A 201 -30.95 -41.37 -5.59
CA GLU A 201 -30.23 -42.59 -5.25
C GLU A 201 -30.61 -43.12 -3.86
N ASN A 202 -30.73 -42.24 -2.86
CA ASN A 202 -31.22 -42.57 -1.53
C ASN A 202 -32.65 -43.10 -1.61
N VAL A 203 -33.56 -42.47 -2.36
CA VAL A 203 -34.93 -42.98 -2.56
C VAL A 203 -34.92 -44.34 -3.25
N ARG A 204 -34.05 -44.55 -4.25
CA ARG A 204 -33.89 -45.88 -4.89
C ARG A 204 -33.39 -46.90 -3.87
N GLN A 205 -32.43 -46.53 -3.05
CA GLN A 205 -31.81 -47.39 -2.04
C GLN A 205 -32.78 -47.70 -0.89
N GLU A 206 -33.55 -46.73 -0.41
CA GLU A 206 -34.66 -46.92 0.53
C GLU A 206 -35.68 -47.89 -0.05
N ARG A 207 -36.12 -47.69 -1.31
CA ARG A 207 -37.04 -48.64 -1.97
C ARG A 207 -36.44 -50.04 -2.10
N HIS A 208 -35.15 -50.15 -2.36
CA HIS A 208 -34.45 -51.43 -2.42
C HIS A 208 -34.40 -52.09 -1.03
N LEU A 209 -34.04 -51.34 0.02
CA LEU A 209 -34.00 -51.82 1.41
C LEU A 209 -35.40 -52.18 1.93
N ASP A 210 -36.42 -51.39 1.60
CA ASP A 210 -37.81 -51.71 1.89
C ASP A 210 -38.22 -53.03 1.22
N ALA A 211 -37.82 -53.25 -0.03
CA ALA A 211 -38.13 -54.48 -0.76
C ALA A 211 -37.33 -55.70 -0.30
N THR A 212 -36.05 -55.55 0.06
CA THR A 212 -35.14 -56.67 0.38
C THR A 212 -35.02 -56.98 1.86
N VAL A 213 -35.17 -55.98 2.73
CA VAL A 213 -35.01 -56.14 4.18
C VAL A 213 -36.35 -56.05 4.88
N ARG A 214 -37.11 -54.96 4.68
CA ARG A 214 -38.37 -54.76 5.45
C ARG A 214 -39.47 -55.72 5.04
N LYS A 215 -39.73 -55.92 3.74
CA LYS A 215 -40.78 -56.86 3.30
C LYS A 215 -40.49 -58.31 3.72
N PRO A 216 -39.27 -58.85 3.59
CA PRO A 216 -38.96 -60.18 4.13
C PRO A 216 -38.97 -60.22 5.66
N ALA A 217 -38.50 -59.17 6.34
CA ALA A 217 -38.56 -59.11 7.80
C ALA A 217 -40.00 -59.00 8.33
N GLU A 218 -40.89 -58.28 7.64
CA GLU A 218 -42.32 -58.22 7.95
C GLU A 218 -43.01 -59.55 7.65
N ALA A 219 -42.66 -60.22 6.54
CA ALA A 219 -43.14 -61.56 6.24
C ALA A 219 -42.67 -62.58 7.29
N GLU A 220 -41.43 -62.49 7.75
CA GLU A 220 -40.87 -63.35 8.79
C GLU A 220 -41.46 -63.03 10.16
N ARG A 221 -41.64 -61.74 10.50
CA ARG A 221 -42.33 -61.32 11.73
C ARG A 221 -43.77 -61.83 11.74
N PHE A 222 -44.50 -61.70 10.63
CA PHE A 222 -45.87 -62.21 10.51
C PHE A 222 -45.91 -63.74 10.61
N ARG A 223 -44.94 -64.44 10.01
CA ARG A 223 -44.78 -65.90 10.15
C ARG A 223 -44.53 -66.30 11.60
N LEU A 224 -43.61 -65.63 12.29
CA LEU A 224 -43.30 -65.85 13.71
C LEU A 224 -44.47 -65.53 14.62
N GLU A 225 -45.17 -64.41 14.41
CA GLU A 225 -46.39 -64.05 15.14
C GLU A 225 -47.48 -65.13 14.95
N ARG A 226 -47.67 -65.63 13.73
CA ARG A 226 -48.63 -66.71 13.46
C ARG A 226 -48.23 -68.05 14.06
N LEU A 227 -46.94 -68.39 14.05
CA LEU A 227 -46.44 -69.58 14.73
C LEU A 227 -46.59 -69.46 16.24
N ALA A 228 -46.27 -68.30 16.83
CA ALA A 228 -46.44 -68.04 18.25
C ALA A 228 -47.92 -68.01 18.65
N GLU A 229 -48.81 -67.48 17.81
CA GLU A 229 -50.27 -67.53 18.03
C GLU A 229 -50.80 -68.96 17.94
N ALA A 230 -50.33 -69.76 16.96
CA ALA A 230 -50.66 -71.17 16.85
C ALA A 230 -50.14 -71.98 18.05
N GLU A 231 -48.94 -71.69 18.53
CA GLU A 231 -48.35 -72.35 19.70
C GLU A 231 -49.05 -71.91 20.99
N ARG A 232 -49.42 -70.63 21.12
CA ARG A 232 -50.27 -70.15 22.21
C ARG A 232 -51.63 -70.84 22.19
N MET A 233 -52.26 -70.97 21.02
CA MET A 233 -53.52 -71.71 20.87
C MET A 233 -53.37 -73.19 21.21
N ARG A 234 -52.26 -73.84 20.83
CA ARG A 234 -51.97 -75.24 21.20
C ARG A 234 -51.82 -75.38 22.71
N LEU A 235 -51.03 -74.52 23.34
CA LEU A 235 -50.82 -74.50 24.79
C LEU A 235 -52.12 -74.22 25.55
N THR A 236 -52.96 -73.29 25.09
CA THR A 236 -54.26 -73.05 25.73
C THR A 236 -55.20 -74.23 25.55
N ALA A 237 -55.24 -74.86 24.37
CA ALA A 237 -56.06 -76.05 24.15
C ALA A 237 -55.57 -77.28 24.94
N GLU A 238 -54.25 -77.45 25.08
CA GLU A 238 -53.64 -78.48 25.95
C GLU A 238 -53.96 -78.20 27.43
N ALA A 239 -53.83 -76.94 27.87
CA ALA A 239 -54.17 -76.55 29.24
C ALA A 239 -55.68 -76.68 29.53
N GLU A 240 -56.55 -76.38 28.56
CA GLU A 240 -58.00 -76.62 28.67
C GLU A 240 -58.32 -78.12 28.69
N ALA A 241 -57.63 -78.93 27.88
CA ALA A 241 -57.78 -80.40 27.90
C ALA A 241 -57.28 -81.01 29.22
N GLU A 242 -56.17 -80.52 29.78
CA GLU A 242 -55.70 -80.92 31.12
C GLU A 242 -56.65 -80.44 32.22
N ALA A 243 -57.15 -79.20 32.15
CA ALA A 243 -58.12 -78.69 33.10
C ALA A 243 -59.43 -79.49 33.07
N GLU A 244 -59.89 -79.87 31.87
CA GLU A 244 -61.08 -80.71 31.70
C GLU A 244 -60.83 -82.16 32.16
N SER A 245 -59.63 -82.70 31.93
CA SER A 245 -59.20 -84.00 32.45
C SER A 245 -59.15 -84.01 33.99
N ILE A 246 -58.63 -82.95 34.61
CA ILE A 246 -58.63 -82.77 36.06
C ILE A 246 -60.07 -82.59 36.57
N ARG A 247 -60.92 -81.85 35.86
CA ARG A 247 -62.34 -81.69 36.22
C ARG A 247 -63.09 -83.02 36.18
N LEU A 248 -62.89 -83.82 35.13
CA LEU A 248 -63.46 -85.16 34.98
C LEU A 248 -62.94 -86.13 36.05
N LYS A 249 -61.63 -86.10 36.35
CA LYS A 249 -61.05 -86.89 37.44
C LYS A 249 -61.59 -86.45 38.80
N GLY A 250 -61.70 -85.15 39.05
CA GLY A 250 -62.27 -84.60 40.27
C GLY A 250 -63.76 -84.94 40.42
N LEU A 251 -64.52 -84.98 39.32
CA LEU A 251 -65.91 -85.45 39.32
C LEU A 251 -65.98 -86.95 39.63
N ALA A 252 -65.11 -87.75 39.01
CA ALA A 252 -65.04 -89.19 39.25
C ALA A 252 -64.57 -89.53 40.68
N GLU A 253 -63.63 -88.77 41.24
CA GLU A 253 -63.19 -88.88 42.62
C GLU A 253 -64.29 -88.42 43.58
N ALA A 254 -65.04 -87.37 43.26
CA ALA A 254 -66.19 -86.94 44.05
C ALA A 254 -67.31 -88.01 44.04
N GLU A 255 -67.64 -88.60 42.89
CA GLU A 255 -68.60 -89.71 42.79
C GLU A 255 -68.11 -90.96 43.52
N ALA A 256 -66.82 -91.29 43.42
CA ALA A 256 -66.21 -92.40 44.16
C ALA A 256 -66.24 -92.15 45.67
N MET A 257 -65.95 -90.92 46.11
CA MET A 257 -66.00 -90.53 47.51
C MET A 257 -67.44 -90.50 48.03
N GLU A 258 -68.43 -90.11 47.22
CA GLU A 258 -69.84 -90.18 47.58
C GLU A 258 -70.32 -91.63 47.71
N ALA A 259 -69.84 -92.53 46.85
CA ALA A 259 -70.11 -93.96 46.95
C ALA A 259 -69.46 -94.60 48.20
N VAL A 260 -68.21 -94.22 48.52
CA VAL A 260 -67.54 -94.64 49.77
C VAL A 260 -68.27 -94.06 50.99
N ALA A 261 -68.67 -92.79 50.97
CA ALA A 261 -69.39 -92.15 52.06
C ALA A 261 -70.78 -92.76 52.30
N LYS A 262 -71.50 -93.17 51.24
CA LYS A 262 -72.75 -93.95 51.37
C LYS A 262 -72.49 -95.33 51.96
N ALA A 263 -71.43 -96.02 51.52
CA ALA A 263 -71.05 -97.32 52.08
C ALA A 263 -70.62 -97.23 53.54
N GLU A 264 -69.90 -96.16 53.93
CA GLU A 264 -69.53 -95.87 55.31
C GLU A 264 -70.75 -95.50 56.15
N ALA A 265 -71.69 -94.70 55.63
CA ALA A 265 -72.95 -94.39 56.32
C ALA A 265 -73.80 -95.65 56.56
N GLU A 266 -73.85 -96.57 55.60
CA GLU A 266 -74.51 -97.87 55.75
C GLU A 266 -73.77 -98.79 56.74
N GLN A 267 -72.44 -98.80 56.73
CA GLN A 267 -71.63 -99.49 57.74
C GLN A 267 -71.85 -98.91 59.14
N MET A 268 -71.96 -97.58 59.26
CA MET A 268 -72.17 -96.89 60.52
C MET A 268 -73.58 -97.11 61.06
N MET A 269 -74.60 -97.20 60.18
CA MET A 269 -75.95 -97.66 60.56
C MET A 269 -75.96 -99.10 61.04
N LYS A 270 -75.28 -100.03 60.34
CA LYS A 270 -75.18 -101.44 60.78
C LYS A 270 -74.38 -101.59 62.08
N LYS A 271 -73.32 -100.78 62.28
CA LYS A 271 -72.61 -100.70 63.57
C LYS A 271 -73.51 -100.11 64.66
N ALA A 272 -74.31 -99.09 64.37
CA ALA A 272 -75.26 -98.52 65.34
C ALA A 272 -76.39 -99.51 65.73
N GLU A 273 -76.88 -100.33 64.80
CA GLU A 273 -77.81 -101.43 65.08
C GLU A 273 -77.15 -102.53 65.93
N ALA A 274 -75.89 -102.89 65.65
CA ALA A 274 -75.12 -103.83 66.47
C ALA A 274 -74.85 -103.30 67.89
N TRP A 275 -74.71 -101.98 68.06
CA TRP A 275 -74.47 -101.33 69.35
C TRP A 275 -75.74 -101.13 70.17
N GLN A 276 -76.93 -101.13 69.56
CA GLN A 276 -78.20 -101.14 70.29
C GLN A 276 -78.55 -102.53 70.85
N ALA A 277 -78.13 -103.62 70.20
CA ALA A 277 -78.38 -104.98 70.67
C ALA A 277 -77.47 -105.42 71.85
N TYR A 278 -76.32 -104.77 72.04
CA TYR A 278 -75.38 -105.06 73.14
C TYR A 278 -75.45 -104.03 74.26
N LYS A 279 -76.61 -103.93 74.92
CA LYS A 279 -76.76 -103.26 76.23
C LYS A 279 -76.96 -104.31 77.33
N GLY A 280 -75.86 -104.70 77.97
CA GLY A 280 -75.93 -105.53 79.18
C GLY A 280 -74.63 -105.68 79.96
N ALA A 281 -73.48 -105.89 79.31
CA ALA A 281 -72.24 -106.11 80.04
C ALA A 281 -71.02 -105.79 79.19
N ALA A 282 -70.21 -104.81 79.63
CA ALA A 282 -68.76 -104.69 79.43
C ALA A 282 -68.31 -103.22 79.41
N LYS A 283 -68.47 -102.51 80.54
CA LYS A 283 -67.76 -101.25 80.81
C LYS A 283 -66.33 -101.47 81.38
N LEU A 284 -65.78 -102.68 81.27
CA LEU A 284 -64.48 -103.00 81.88
C LEU A 284 -63.33 -103.18 80.88
N ASP A 285 -63.59 -103.33 79.58
CA ASP A 285 -62.52 -103.63 78.61
C ASP A 285 -61.89 -102.38 77.97
N MET A 286 -62.65 -101.28 77.88
CA MET A 286 -62.17 -100.02 77.29
C MET A 286 -61.04 -99.34 78.09
N VAL A 287 -60.84 -99.73 79.36
CA VAL A 287 -59.80 -99.13 80.20
C VAL A 287 -58.42 -99.76 79.94
N LEU A 288 -58.35 -100.97 79.38
CA LEU A 288 -57.06 -101.64 79.14
C LEU A 288 -56.34 -101.23 77.85
N GLU A 289 -57.02 -100.60 76.87
CA GLU A 289 -56.39 -100.24 75.58
C GLU A 289 -55.83 -98.81 75.52
N ALA A 290 -56.13 -97.94 76.48
CA ALA A 290 -55.78 -96.51 76.38
C ALA A 290 -54.36 -96.16 76.86
N LEU A 291 -53.65 -97.07 77.54
CA LEU A 291 -52.33 -96.80 78.12
C LEU A 291 -51.14 -96.74 77.13
N PRO A 292 -51.12 -97.43 75.97
CA PRO A 292 -49.94 -97.38 75.09
C PRO A 292 -49.82 -96.13 74.22
N LYS A 293 -50.90 -95.36 73.99
CA LYS A 293 -50.92 -94.32 72.94
C LYS A 293 -50.43 -92.94 73.40
N ILE A 294 -50.38 -92.66 74.70
CA ILE A 294 -49.91 -91.37 75.23
C ILE A 294 -48.36 -91.32 75.32
N ALA A 295 -47.69 -92.48 75.35
CA ALA A 295 -46.22 -92.54 75.45
C ALA A 295 -45.48 -92.25 74.13
N ALA A 296 -46.12 -92.42 72.96
CA ALA A 296 -45.46 -92.30 71.65
C ALA A 296 -45.39 -90.86 71.10
N GLU A 297 -46.34 -90.00 71.48
CA GLU A 297 -46.50 -88.64 70.91
C GLU A 297 -45.56 -87.60 71.54
N VAL A 298 -44.99 -87.88 72.71
CA VAL A 298 -44.09 -86.95 73.42
C VAL A 298 -42.63 -87.05 72.93
N SER A 299 -42.25 -88.10 72.20
CA SER A 299 -40.86 -88.37 71.77
C SER A 299 -40.50 -87.89 70.35
N ALA A 300 -41.44 -87.33 69.59
CA ALA A 300 -41.26 -87.01 68.17
C ALA A 300 -40.26 -85.88 67.83
N PRO A 301 -40.11 -84.76 68.58
CA PRO A 301 -39.40 -83.59 68.03
C PRO A 301 -37.87 -83.53 68.26
N LEU A 302 -37.21 -84.62 68.65
CA LEU A 302 -35.75 -84.62 68.94
C LEU A 302 -34.91 -85.48 67.99
N SER A 303 -35.51 -86.21 67.05
CA SER A 303 -34.77 -87.22 66.26
C SER A 303 -34.25 -86.74 64.89
N GLU A 304 -34.50 -85.49 64.49
CA GLU A 304 -34.36 -85.07 63.07
C GLU A 304 -33.50 -83.80 62.83
N CYS A 305 -32.44 -83.57 63.61
CA CYS A 305 -31.46 -82.51 63.33
C CYS A 305 -30.01 -83.05 63.39
N GLY A 306 -29.55 -83.67 62.29
CA GLY A 306 -28.24 -84.34 62.23
C GLY A 306 -27.05 -83.47 61.79
N ARG A 307 -27.24 -82.31 61.14
CA ARG A 307 -26.07 -81.51 60.70
C ARG A 307 -26.41 -80.08 60.28
N VAL A 308 -25.91 -79.09 61.03
CA VAL A 308 -25.80 -77.68 60.61
C VAL A 308 -24.32 -77.42 60.35
N THR A 309 -23.96 -77.07 59.11
CA THR A 309 -22.57 -76.75 58.72
C THR A 309 -22.46 -75.24 58.49
N MET A 310 -21.67 -74.58 59.34
CA MET A 310 -21.41 -73.14 59.30
C MET A 310 -19.99 -72.93 58.75
N VAL A 311 -19.84 -72.18 57.65
CA VAL A 311 -18.54 -71.87 57.04
C VAL A 311 -18.19 -70.42 57.38
N SER A 312 -17.02 -70.22 57.98
CA SER A 312 -16.48 -68.93 58.41
C SER A 312 -15.11 -68.68 57.77
N THR A 313 -14.91 -67.46 57.30
CA THR A 313 -13.61 -66.85 56.97
C THR A 313 -13.54 -65.55 57.80
N GLY A 314 -12.53 -65.41 58.66
CA GLY A 314 -12.47 -64.56 59.87
C GLY A 314 -12.62 -63.04 59.68
N ASP A 315 -12.76 -62.23 60.75
CA ASP A 315 -12.07 -62.30 62.06
C ASP A 315 -13.00 -61.91 63.25
N GLY A 316 -13.10 -62.77 64.29
CA GLY A 316 -13.87 -62.57 65.53
C GLY A 316 -14.86 -63.70 65.93
N GLU A 317 -14.84 -64.09 67.21
CA GLU A 317 -15.44 -65.28 67.87
C GLU A 317 -16.81 -65.79 67.39
N ILE A 318 -16.88 -67.11 67.15
CA ILE A 318 -18.09 -67.87 66.83
C ILE A 318 -18.34 -68.86 67.96
N GLY A 319 -19.39 -68.59 68.74
CA GLY A 319 -19.84 -69.43 69.84
C GLY A 319 -21.25 -69.01 70.26
N ILE A 320 -22.02 -69.97 70.72
CA ILE A 320 -23.48 -70.00 70.99
C ILE A 320 -24.02 -68.84 71.86
N SER A 321 -23.15 -68.01 72.42
CA SER A 321 -23.46 -66.84 73.24
C SER A 321 -24.08 -65.65 72.48
N LYS A 322 -23.96 -65.56 71.15
CA LYS A 322 -24.68 -64.53 70.35
C LYS A 322 -26.13 -64.90 70.03
N LEU A 323 -26.45 -66.20 69.92
CA LEU A 323 -27.82 -66.67 69.69
C LEU A 323 -28.74 -66.32 70.86
N THR A 324 -28.25 -66.45 72.09
CA THR A 324 -29.01 -66.11 73.30
C THR A 324 -29.22 -64.59 73.43
N GLY A 325 -28.23 -63.78 73.03
CA GLY A 325 -28.35 -62.32 72.99
C GLY A 325 -29.29 -61.80 71.90
N GLU A 326 -29.22 -62.36 70.68
CA GLU A 326 -30.10 -61.97 69.58
C GLU A 326 -31.55 -62.40 69.80
N VAL A 327 -31.80 -63.57 70.41
CA VAL A 327 -33.16 -64.03 70.77
C VAL A 327 -33.78 -63.15 71.87
N LEU A 328 -33.01 -62.73 72.88
CA LEU A 328 -33.47 -61.78 73.91
C LEU A 328 -33.72 -60.37 73.33
N THR A 329 -32.91 -59.95 72.36
CA THR A 329 -33.08 -58.65 71.67
C THR A 329 -34.28 -58.67 70.70
N LEU A 330 -34.60 -59.82 70.10
CA LEU A 330 -35.81 -60.06 69.30
C LEU A 330 -37.08 -60.14 70.16
N MET A 331 -37.02 -60.81 71.32
CA MET A 331 -38.11 -60.83 72.31
C MET A 331 -38.42 -59.45 72.89
N ALA A 332 -37.41 -58.60 73.11
CA ALA A 332 -37.60 -57.22 73.56
C ALA A 332 -38.16 -56.29 72.47
N ARG A 333 -37.97 -56.60 71.18
CA ARG A 333 -38.47 -55.82 70.03
C ARG A 333 -39.85 -56.26 69.53
N LEU A 334 -40.28 -57.48 69.85
CA LEU A 334 -41.59 -58.03 69.45
C LEU A 334 -42.79 -57.16 69.86
N PRO A 335 -42.86 -56.57 71.07
CA PRO A 335 -43.95 -55.67 71.43
C PRO A 335 -44.00 -54.40 70.55
N GLN A 336 -42.84 -53.84 70.19
CA GLN A 336 -42.73 -52.65 69.34
C GLN A 336 -43.07 -52.93 67.87
N VAL A 337 -42.75 -54.12 67.36
CA VAL A 337 -43.09 -54.53 65.97
C VAL A 337 -44.59 -54.76 65.82
N VAL A 338 -45.23 -55.42 66.80
CA VAL A 338 -46.69 -55.63 66.81
C VAL A 338 -47.44 -54.30 66.91
N GLN A 339 -46.96 -53.36 67.71
CA GLN A 339 -47.53 -52.01 67.83
C GLN A 339 -47.39 -51.18 66.55
N SER A 340 -46.27 -51.33 65.82
CA SER A 340 -46.02 -50.63 64.54
C SER A 340 -46.85 -51.16 63.35
N MET A 341 -47.31 -52.42 63.42
CA MET A 341 -48.06 -53.08 62.34
C MET A 341 -49.58 -53.12 62.58
N THR A 342 -50.04 -53.15 63.83
CA THR A 342 -51.47 -53.32 64.15
C THR A 342 -52.11 -52.10 64.82
N GLY A 343 -51.34 -51.09 65.22
CA GLY A 343 -51.84 -49.85 65.82
C GLY A 343 -52.43 -50.02 67.23
N ILE A 344 -52.36 -51.21 67.83
CA ILE A 344 -52.86 -51.50 69.18
C ILE A 344 -51.68 -51.76 70.12
N ASP A 345 -51.69 -51.07 71.26
CA ASP A 345 -50.68 -51.14 72.30
C ASP A 345 -51.03 -52.25 73.31
N VAL A 346 -50.33 -53.39 73.22
CA VAL A 346 -50.59 -54.57 74.07
C VAL A 346 -50.24 -54.29 75.54
N GLY A 347 -49.45 -53.25 75.83
CA GLY A 347 -49.16 -52.81 77.20
C GLY A 347 -50.36 -52.18 77.92
N LYS A 348 -51.36 -51.70 77.18
CA LYS A 348 -52.59 -51.09 77.74
C LYS A 348 -53.80 -52.02 77.81
N ALA A 349 -53.80 -53.14 77.08
CA ALA A 349 -54.88 -54.13 77.12
C ALA A 349 -54.84 -55.05 78.37
N MET A 350 -53.78 -54.99 79.18
CA MET A 350 -53.66 -55.76 80.44
C MET A 350 -53.79 -54.92 81.73
N GLN A 351 -54.14 -53.64 81.64
CA GLN A 351 -54.41 -52.78 82.82
C GLN A 351 -55.80 -52.13 82.81
N THR A 352 -56.78 -52.75 82.13
CA THR A 352 -58.20 -52.50 82.42
C THR A 352 -58.86 -53.83 82.81
N THR A 353 -58.58 -54.22 84.06
CA THR A 353 -59.62 -54.66 84.99
C THR A 353 -59.71 -53.58 86.06
#